data_AF-A0A6I5CEM6-F1
#
_entry.id   AF-A0A6I5CEM6-F1
#
_cell.length_a   1.000
_cell.length_b   1.000
_cell.length_c   1.000
_cell.angle_alpha   90.00
_cell.angle_beta   90.00
_cell.angle_gamma   90.00
#
_symmetry.space_group_name_H-M   'P 1'
#
loop_
_entity.id
_entity.type
_entity.pdbx_description
1 polymer ?
#
loop_
_entity_poly.entity_id
_entity_poly.type
_entity_poly.pdbx_seq_one_letter_code
_entity_poly.pdbx_strand_id
1 'polypeptide(L)'
;MGPFTDAEQDAALAPTTEEVKEANEQIDRYHEYLQTWLEAPEVLDRFLDPFLNQLDEKSFGNAIDIMNKNERLKLQRLVNAVTEPVRPFTPYTF
;
A
#
# COMPACT_ATOMS: atom_id res chain seq x y z
N MET A 1 -2.56 0.43 -49.03
CA MET A 1 -2.38 -0.73 -48.12
C MET A 1 -0.99 -0.64 -47.56
N GLY A 2 -0.85 -0.70 -46.23
CA GLY A 2 0.45 -0.77 -45.57
C GLY A 2 1.14 -2.11 -45.86
N PRO A 3 2.42 -2.26 -45.51
CA PRO A 3 3.22 -3.44 -45.85
C PRO A 3 2.81 -4.74 -45.15
N PHE A 4 1.83 -4.72 -44.24
CA PHE A 4 1.36 -5.88 -43.47
C PHE A 4 -0.14 -6.08 -43.61
N THR A 5 -0.56 -7.34 -43.61
CA THR A 5 -1.96 -7.77 -43.55
C THR A 5 -2.55 -7.50 -42.17
N ASP A 6 -3.89 -7.41 -42.09
CA ASP A 6 -4.58 -7.20 -40.81
C ASP A 6 -4.23 -8.30 -39.78
N ALA A 7 -4.08 -9.56 -40.23
CA ALA A 7 -3.69 -10.67 -39.36
C ALA A 7 -2.26 -10.55 -38.80
N GLU A 8 -1.32 -10.01 -39.59
CA GLU A 8 0.05 -9.77 -39.12
C GLU A 8 0.10 -8.60 -38.13
N GLN A 9 -0.75 -7.59 -38.34
CA GLN A 9 -0.89 -6.47 -37.39
C GLN A 9 -1.52 -6.94 -36.08
N ASP A 10 -2.59 -7.74 -36.13
CA ASP A 10 -3.23 -8.32 -34.95
C ASP A 10 -2.27 -9.22 -34.16
N ALA A 11 -1.48 -10.05 -34.85
CA ALA A 11 -0.48 -10.90 -34.21
C ALA A 11 0.65 -10.08 -33.57
N ALA A 12 1.05 -8.95 -34.16
CA ALA A 12 2.06 -8.05 -33.59
C ALA A 12 1.55 -7.27 -32.37
N LEU A 13 0.23 -7.09 -32.23
CA LEU A 13 -0.40 -6.44 -31.08
C LEU A 13 -0.78 -7.43 -29.98
N ALA A 14 -0.72 -8.74 -30.25
CA ALA A 14 -1.04 -9.75 -29.27
C ALA A 14 0.03 -9.76 -28.16
N PRO A 15 -0.38 -9.76 -26.87
CA PRO A 15 0.57 -9.81 -25.78
C PRO A 15 1.29 -11.16 -25.76
N THR A 16 2.59 -11.10 -25.52
CA THR A 16 3.41 -12.26 -25.25
C THR A 16 3.06 -12.87 -23.89
N THR A 17 3.39 -14.14 -23.70
CA THR A 17 3.21 -14.82 -22.40
C THR A 17 3.94 -14.10 -21.26
N GLU A 18 5.13 -13.55 -21.53
CA GLU A 18 5.90 -12.80 -20.52
C GLU A 18 5.23 -11.48 -20.15
N GLU A 19 4.67 -10.74 -21.11
CA GLU A 19 3.93 -9.50 -20.84
C GLU A 19 2.67 -9.77 -19.99
N VAL A 20 1.95 -10.87 -20.25
CA VAL A 20 0.80 -11.26 -19.42
C VAL A 20 1.25 -11.64 -18.01
N LYS A 21 2.36 -12.35 -17.87
CA LYS A 21 2.92 -12.74 -16.57
C LYS A 21 3.34 -11.51 -15.76
N GLU A 22 4.07 -10.58 -16.37
CA GLU A 22 4.47 -9.33 -15.73
C GLU A 22 3.26 -8.51 -15.28
N ALA A 23 2.21 -8.43 -16.11
CA ALA A 23 0.98 -7.74 -15.74
C ALA A 23 0.31 -8.36 -14.51
N ASN A 24 0.26 -9.70 -14.42
CA ASN A 24 -0.28 -10.38 -13.24
C ASN A 24 0.57 -10.12 -11.98
N GLU A 25 1.90 -10.16 -12.08
CA GLU A 25 2.79 -9.86 -10.96
C GLU A 25 2.65 -8.41 -10.46
N GLN A 26 2.35 -7.46 -11.36
CA GLN A 26 2.06 -6.07 -10.99
C GLN A 26 0.69 -5.94 -10.30
N ILE A 27 -0.33 -6.68 -10.74
CA ILE A 27 -1.64 -6.74 -10.09
C ILE A 27 -1.51 -7.31 -8.68
N ASP A 28 -0.77 -8.41 -8.51
CA ASP A 28 -0.56 -9.05 -7.21
C ASP A 28 0.12 -8.09 -6.22
N ARG A 29 1.20 -7.42 -6.65
CA ARG A 29 1.88 -6.37 -5.84
C ARG A 29 0.94 -5.24 -5.45
N TYR A 30 0.06 -4.82 -6.36
CA TYR A 30 -0.91 -3.78 -6.05
C TYR A 30 -1.97 -4.24 -5.06
N HIS A 31 -2.43 -5.48 -5.14
CA HIS A 31 -3.34 -6.05 -4.14
C HIS A 31 -2.68 -6.14 -2.76
N GLU A 32 -1.42 -6.57 -2.67
CA GLU A 32 -0.66 -6.59 -1.41
C GLU A 32 -0.51 -5.19 -0.80
N TYR A 33 -0.23 -4.18 -1.65
CA TYR A 33 -0.20 -2.78 -1.24
C TYR A 33 -1.56 -2.31 -0.68
N LEU A 34 -2.66 -2.61 -1.38
CA LEU A 34 -4.00 -2.25 -0.93
C LEU A 34 -4.37 -2.94 0.38
N GLN A 35 -4.01 -4.21 0.55
CA GLN A 35 -4.25 -4.94 1.78
C GLN A 35 -3.51 -4.29 2.96
N THR A 36 -2.24 -3.93 2.77
CA THR A 36 -1.46 -3.22 3.79
C THR A 36 -2.11 -1.89 4.18
N TRP A 37 -2.65 -1.16 3.19
CA TRP A 37 -3.36 0.09 3.42
C TRP A 37 -4.68 -0.11 4.18
N LEU A 38 -5.46 -1.13 3.82
CA LEU A 38 -6.71 -1.49 4.51
C LEU A 38 -6.49 -1.90 5.96
N GLU A 39 -5.38 -2.58 6.25
CA GLU A 39 -5.02 -3.02 7.59
C GLU A 39 -4.38 -1.92 8.46
N ALA A 40 -3.93 -0.81 7.84
CA ALA A 40 -3.18 0.24 8.54
C ALA A 40 -3.93 0.86 9.75
N PRO A 41 -5.25 1.14 9.69
CA PRO A 41 -6.00 1.63 10.85
C PRO A 41 -5.99 0.64 12.02
N GLU A 42 -6.21 -0.65 11.74
CA GLU A 42 -6.23 -1.67 12.79
C GLU A 42 -4.83 -1.86 13.41
N VAL A 43 -3.78 -1.81 12.60
CA VAL A 43 -2.39 -1.85 13.10
C VAL A 43 -2.07 -0.64 13.97
N LEU A 44 -2.56 0.55 13.61
CA LEU A 44 -2.42 1.76 14.43
C LEU A 44 -3.17 1.63 15.76
N ASP A 45 -4.41 1.16 15.74
CA ASP A 45 -5.21 0.96 16.96
C ASP A 45 -4.53 -0.03 17.91
N ARG A 46 -4.09 -1.19 17.39
CA ARG A 46 -3.37 -2.20 18.17
C ARG A 46 -2.05 -1.69 18.73
N PHE A 47 -1.37 -0.80 18.01
CA PHE A 47 -0.16 -0.15 18.48
C PHE A 47 -0.44 0.83 19.63
N LEU A 48 -1.54 1.58 19.58
CA LEU A 48 -1.91 2.57 20.59
C LEU A 48 -2.52 1.98 21.86
N ASP A 49 -3.22 0.86 21.74
CA ASP A 49 -3.93 0.20 22.85
C ASP A 49 -3.11 0.06 24.15
N PRO A 50 -1.86 -0.45 24.16
CA PRO A 50 -1.09 -0.56 25.40
C PRO A 50 -0.77 0.79 26.05
N PHE A 51 -0.64 1.88 25.27
CA PHE A 51 -0.37 3.21 25.81
C PHE A 51 -1.65 3.83 26.39
N LEU A 52 -2.76 3.71 25.66
CA LEU A 52 -4.06 4.22 26.11
C LEU A 52 -4.55 3.49 27.37
N ASN A 53 -4.23 2.21 27.54
CA ASN A 53 -4.62 1.44 28.72
C ASN A 53 -3.78 1.75 29.98
N GLN A 54 -2.67 2.48 29.85
CA GLN A 54 -1.85 2.93 30.97
C GLN A 54 -2.28 4.31 31.49
N LEU A 55 -3.22 4.98 30.82
CA LEU A 55 -3.62 6.35 31.11
C LEU A 55 -4.98 6.38 31.80
N ASP A 56 -5.07 7.15 32.89
CA ASP A 56 -6.35 7.43 33.57
C ASP A 56 -7.31 8.21 32.65
N GLU A 57 -6.76 9.12 31.84
CA GLU A 57 -7.47 9.83 30.78
C GLU A 57 -6.93 9.40 29.41
N LYS A 58 -7.76 8.66 28.67
CA LYS A 58 -7.43 8.11 27.35
C LYS A 58 -7.42 9.22 26.29
N SER A 59 -6.24 9.81 26.08
CA SER A 59 -6.02 10.80 25.03
C SER A 59 -4.80 10.44 24.20
N PHE A 60 -4.85 10.75 22.90
CA PHE A 60 -3.73 10.52 21.98
C PHE A 60 -2.49 11.36 22.35
N GLY A 61 -2.69 12.59 22.81
CA GLY A 61 -1.60 13.45 23.30
C GLY A 61 -0.89 12.84 24.50
N ASN A 62 -1.66 12.36 25.48
CA ASN A 62 -1.12 11.72 26.68
C ASN A 62 -0.36 10.42 26.33
N ALA A 63 -0.84 9.67 25.34
CA ALA A 63 -0.14 8.48 24.85
C ALA A 63 1.22 8.83 24.24
N ILE A 64 1.33 9.95 23.50
CA ILE A 64 2.60 10.42 22.94
C ILE A 64 3.59 10.79 24.06
N ASP A 65 3.10 11.39 25.16
CA ASP A 65 3.96 11.85 26.26
C ASP A 65 4.70 10.70 26.95
N ILE A 66 4.08 9.54 27.07
CA ILE A 66 4.69 8.34 27.67
C ILE A 66 5.53 7.51 26.69
N MET A 67 5.43 7.76 25.38
CA MET A 67 6.21 7.06 24.36
C MET A 67 7.68 7.52 24.34
N ASN A 68 8.57 6.55 24.19
CA ASN A 68 9.98 6.82 23.90
C ASN A 68 10.19 7.24 22.43
N LYS A 69 11.41 7.66 22.09
CA LYS A 69 11.75 8.16 20.76
C LYS A 69 11.48 7.15 19.63
N ASN A 70 11.74 5.87 19.85
CA ASN A 70 11.54 4.83 18.84
C ASN A 70 10.06 4.55 18.63
N GLU A 71 9.27 4.57 19.70
CA GLU A 71 7.82 4.43 19.65
C GLU A 71 7.17 5.60 18.93
N ARG A 72 7.62 6.84 19.19
CA ARG A 72 7.16 8.03 18.45
C ARG A 72 7.49 7.95 16.96
N LEU A 73 8.68 7.44 16.61
CA LEU A 73 9.05 7.22 15.20
C LEU A 73 8.16 6.15 14.54
N LYS A 74 7.85 5.07 15.26
CA LYS A 74 6.94 4.03 14.78
C LYS A 74 5.52 4.58 14.61
N LEU A 75 5.03 5.36 15.59
CA LEU A 75 3.75 6.03 15.51
C LEU A 75 3.65 6.93 14.27
N GLN A 76 4.67 7.75 14.02
CA GLN A 76 4.72 8.62 12.84
C GLN A 76 4.57 7.81 11.53
N ARG A 77 5.26 6.67 11.43
CA ARG A 77 5.15 5.79 10.24
C ARG A 77 3.75 5.21 10.08
N LEU A 78 3.11 4.80 11.17
CA LEU A 78 1.75 4.24 11.15
C LEU A 78 0.71 5.31 10.80
N VAL A 79 0.84 6.51 11.36
CA VAL A 79 -0.04 7.64 11.01
C VAL A 79 0.10 8.01 9.54
N ASN A 80 1.33 8.05 9.01
CA ASN A 80 1.55 8.28 7.58
C ASN A 80 0.87 7.18 6.73
N ALA A 81 0.98 5.91 7.12
CA ALA A 81 0.33 4.82 6.39
C ALA A 81 -1.21 4.95 6.35
N VAL A 82 -1.83 5.47 7.40
CA VAL A 82 -3.29 5.69 7.48
C VAL A 82 -3.73 6.95 6.73
N THR A 83 -2.88 7.98 6.69
CA THR A 83 -3.24 9.31 6.15
C THR A 83 -2.80 9.54 4.71
N GLU A 84 -1.83 8.78 4.23
CA GLU A 84 -1.38 8.85 2.84
C GLU A 84 -2.50 8.38 1.88
N PRO A 85 -2.75 9.13 0.79
CA PRO A 85 -3.74 8.70 -0.19
C PRO A 85 -3.28 7.41 -0.87
N VAL A 86 -4.23 6.51 -1.12
CA VAL A 86 -4.00 5.30 -1.92
C VAL A 86 -3.43 5.71 -3.27
N ARG A 87 -2.26 5.18 -3.63
CA ARG A 87 -1.67 5.39 -4.94
C ARG A 87 -2.50 4.65 -5.98
N PRO A 88 -2.85 5.27 -7.12
CA PRO A 88 -3.56 4.58 -8.18
C PRO A 88 -2.68 3.47 -8.76
N PHE A 89 -3.30 2.45 -9.36
CA PHE A 89 -2.58 1.46 -10.16
C PHE A 89 -1.96 2.15 -11.39
N THR A 90 -0.64 2.30 -11.38
CA THR A 90 0.14 2.75 -12.53
C THR A 90 1.17 1.68 -12.88
N PRO A 91 1.35 1.34 -14.18
CA PRO A 91 2.42 0.43 -14.59
C PRO A 91 3.78 0.89 -14.05
N TYR A 92 4.61 -0.04 -13.56
CA TYR A 92 5.96 0.20 -13.01
C TYR A 92 6.04 1.00 -11.69
N THR A 93 4.98 1.00 -10.90
CA THR A 93 4.99 1.68 -9.58
C THR A 93 5.66 0.85 -8.48
N PHE A 94 5.79 -0.47 -8.69
CA PHE A 94 6.29 -1.45 -7.73
C PHE A 94 7.32 -2.41 -8.37
#